data_AF-A0A6B9XQ60-F1
#
_entry.id   AF-A0A6B9XQ60-F1
#
_cell.length_a   1.000
_cell.length_b   1.000
_cell.length_c   1.000
_cell.angle_alpha   90.00
_cell.angle_beta   90.00
_cell.angle_gamma   90.00
#
_symmetry.space_group_name_H-M   'P 1'
#
loop_
_entity.id
_entity.type
_entity.pdbx_description
1 polymer ?
#
loop_
_entity_poly.entity_id
_entity_poly.type
_entity_poly.pdbx_seq_one_letter_code
_entity_poly.pdbx_strand_id
1 'polypeptide(L)'
;MKNNLLDYMKQDILLLGGVMQKAQEIYWKLYKVDIESKITLSSLALSIFRMKYYDASNWPIHIPNKNEDSFIRRAYYGGHTDVYKPYGLDLYYYDVNSLYPFVMKEFPMPGGVPVWHGNLEGKDLDSMFGFIEAYVVCPKTIKKPFLPYRDNKKKTLIFPTGEFVGVYYCEELKYARGLGYTVIPISGYLFERMESPFRDFVSSLFESRLEARISGNEAMS
;
A
#
# COMPACT_ATOMS: atom_id res chain seq x y z
N MET A 1 8.43 19.31 43.42
CA MET A 1 7.81 18.38 42.45
C MET A 1 6.82 19.08 41.53
N LYS A 2 5.75 19.73 42.03
CA LYS A 2 4.78 20.48 41.19
C LYS A 2 5.43 21.51 40.25
N ASN A 3 6.33 22.37 40.77
CA ASN A 3 6.95 23.42 39.95
C ASN A 3 7.78 22.86 38.80
N ASN A 4 8.62 21.85 39.08
CA ASN A 4 9.41 21.18 38.04
C ASN A 4 8.53 20.54 36.96
N LEU A 5 7.39 19.96 37.34
CA LEU A 5 6.44 19.40 36.37
C LEU A 5 5.78 20.50 35.52
N LEU A 6 5.41 21.62 36.12
CA LEU A 6 4.86 22.77 35.39
C LEU A 6 5.86 23.34 34.39
N ASP A 7 7.15 23.42 34.74
CA ASP A 7 8.18 23.92 33.84
C ASP A 7 8.47 22.94 32.70
N TYR A 8 8.47 21.63 32.98
CA TYR A 8 8.51 20.59 31.94
C TYR A 8 7.32 20.70 30.97
N MET A 9 6.09 20.82 31.48
CA MET A 9 4.89 20.95 30.64
C MET A 9 4.90 22.22 29.77
N LYS A 10 5.40 23.34 30.30
CA LYS A 10 5.59 24.55 29.50
C LYS A 10 6.56 24.32 28.35
N GLN A 11 7.68 23.64 28.62
CA GLN A 11 8.67 23.34 27.61
C GLN A 11 8.08 22.45 26.50
N ASP A 12 7.30 21.42 26.84
CA ASP A 12 6.63 20.55 25.86
C ASP A 12 5.68 21.34 24.95
N ILE A 13 4.88 22.26 25.52
CA ILE A 13 3.95 23.12 24.75
C ILE A 13 4.74 24.04 23.81
N LEU A 14 5.81 24.66 24.29
CA LEU A 14 6.64 25.57 23.48
C LEU A 14 7.35 24.83 22.34
N LEU A 15 7.89 23.64 22.60
CA LEU A 15 8.53 22.80 21.58
C LEU A 15 7.53 22.37 20.51
N LEU A 16 6.37 21.86 20.92
CA LEU A 16 5.32 21.47 19.99
C LEU A 16 4.87 22.67 19.14
N GLY A 17 4.62 23.83 19.78
CA GLY A 17 4.24 25.05 19.08
C GLY A 17 5.27 25.48 18.03
N GLY A 18 6.56 25.44 18.37
CA GLY A 18 7.65 25.76 17.44
C GLY A 18 7.73 24.77 16.27
N VAL A 19 7.59 23.46 16.52
CA VAL A 19 7.57 22.44 15.46
C VAL A 19 6.37 22.64 14.53
N MET A 20 5.19 22.91 15.07
CA MET A 20 3.98 23.14 14.27
C MET A 20 4.09 24.39 13.39
N GLN A 21 4.59 25.49 13.94
CA GLN A 21 4.88 26.70 13.16
C GLN A 21 5.88 26.43 12.04
N LYS A 22 6.95 25.67 12.34
CA LYS A 22 7.95 25.34 11.32
C LYS A 22 7.39 24.43 10.22
N ALA A 23 6.59 23.44 10.58
CA ALA A 23 5.90 22.59 9.63
C ALA A 23 4.98 23.43 8.74
N GLN A 24 4.16 24.32 9.32
CA GLN A 24 3.28 25.22 8.58
C GLN A 24 4.06 26.09 7.57
N GLU A 25 5.18 26.69 7.98
CA GLU A 25 6.05 27.45 7.07
C GLU A 25 6.52 26.60 5.87
N ILE A 26 6.98 25.37 6.13
CA ILE A 26 7.49 24.46 5.10
C ILE A 26 6.38 24.09 4.12
N TYR A 27 5.22 23.62 4.62
CA TYR A 27 4.10 23.21 3.78
C TYR A 27 3.51 24.38 3.00
N TRP A 28 3.43 25.57 3.59
CA TRP A 28 3.03 26.78 2.89
C TRP A 28 4.01 27.19 1.78
N LYS A 29 5.32 27.10 2.05
CA LYS A 29 6.35 27.43 1.05
C LYS A 29 6.31 26.47 -0.14
N LEU A 30 6.23 25.16 0.12
CA LEU A 30 6.32 24.12 -0.91
C LEU A 30 5.02 23.87 -1.67
N TYR A 31 3.88 23.96 -0.97
CA TYR A 31 2.58 23.49 -1.51
C TYR A 31 1.46 24.52 -1.40
N LYS A 32 1.67 25.66 -0.73
CA LYS A 32 0.62 26.66 -0.44
C LYS A 32 -0.58 26.05 0.31
N VAL A 33 -0.30 25.08 1.20
CA VAL A 33 -1.31 24.43 2.03
C VAL A 33 -1.16 24.88 3.46
N ASP A 34 -2.29 25.24 4.07
CA ASP A 34 -2.41 25.45 5.52
C ASP A 34 -2.66 24.11 6.22
N ILE A 35 -1.73 23.71 7.09
CA ILE A 35 -1.81 22.45 7.83
C ILE A 35 -2.94 22.47 8.85
N GLU A 36 -3.35 23.64 9.36
CA GLU A 36 -4.46 23.75 10.31
C GLU A 36 -5.80 23.37 9.65
N SER A 37 -5.90 23.53 8.32
CA SER A 37 -7.07 23.10 7.55
C SER A 37 -7.15 21.58 7.35
N LYS A 38 -6.13 20.81 7.78
CA LYS A 38 -6.02 19.36 7.55
C LYS A 38 -5.87 18.64 8.89
N ILE A 39 -6.91 17.89 9.26
CA ILE A 39 -6.98 17.19 10.56
C ILE A 39 -5.90 16.09 10.69
N THR A 40 -5.47 15.48 9.58
CA THR A 40 -4.52 14.36 9.59
C THR A 40 -3.44 14.50 8.52
N LEU A 41 -2.28 13.89 8.75
CA LEU A 41 -1.20 13.81 7.76
C LEU A 41 -1.67 13.12 6.47
N SER A 42 -2.52 12.10 6.56
CA SER A 42 -3.10 11.44 5.39
C SER A 42 -3.99 12.40 4.58
N SER A 43 -4.80 13.22 5.26
CA SER A 43 -5.62 14.24 4.59
C SER A 43 -4.76 15.33 3.94
N LEU A 44 -3.64 15.70 4.57
CA LEU A 44 -2.68 16.65 4.03
C LEU A 44 -2.00 16.08 2.76
N ALA A 45 -1.46 14.86 2.83
CA ALA A 45 -0.84 14.17 1.71
C ALA A 45 -1.81 13.99 0.53
N LEU A 46 -3.03 13.54 0.79
CA LEU A 46 -4.06 13.40 -0.24
C LEU A 46 -4.44 14.75 -0.86
N SER A 47 -4.52 15.82 -0.06
CA SER A 47 -4.80 17.16 -0.58
C SER A 47 -3.68 17.64 -1.50
N ILE A 48 -2.42 17.47 -1.09
CA ILE A 48 -1.24 17.84 -1.90
C ILE A 48 -1.22 17.06 -3.20
N PHE A 49 -1.41 15.73 -3.14
CA PHE A 49 -1.52 14.87 -4.32
C PHE A 49 -2.59 15.41 -5.29
N ARG A 50 -3.83 15.61 -4.81
CA ARG A 50 -4.95 16.04 -5.64
C ARG A 50 -4.78 17.44 -6.24
N MET A 51 -4.11 18.34 -5.52
CA MET A 51 -3.95 19.74 -5.97
C MET A 51 -2.82 19.90 -6.98
N LYS A 52 -1.73 19.14 -6.85
CA LYS A 52 -0.48 19.39 -7.58
C LYS A 52 -0.08 18.28 -8.55
N TYR A 53 -0.46 17.03 -8.28
CA TYR A 53 0.07 15.86 -8.99
C TYR A 53 -1.01 15.05 -9.72
N TYR A 54 -2.26 15.12 -9.27
CA TYR A 54 -3.35 14.35 -9.85
C TYR A 54 -3.83 14.96 -11.17
N ASP A 55 -3.65 14.23 -12.26
CA ASP A 55 -4.20 14.57 -13.57
C ASP A 55 -5.48 13.79 -13.85
N ALA A 56 -6.63 14.37 -13.51
CA ALA A 56 -7.92 13.72 -13.71
C ALA A 56 -8.27 13.47 -15.19
N SER A 57 -7.61 14.16 -16.13
CA SER A 57 -7.91 14.04 -17.56
C SER A 57 -7.27 12.78 -18.15
N ASN A 58 -6.03 12.49 -17.75
CA ASN A 58 -5.30 11.31 -18.18
C ASN A 58 -5.49 10.11 -17.23
N TRP A 59 -5.80 10.37 -15.96
CA TRP A 59 -5.83 9.38 -14.87
C TRP A 59 -7.09 9.46 -14.01
N PRO A 60 -8.29 9.26 -14.56
CA PRO A 60 -9.50 9.29 -13.74
C PRO A 60 -9.52 8.10 -12.75
N ILE A 61 -9.56 8.42 -11.45
CA ILE A 61 -9.77 7.42 -10.40
C ILE A 61 -11.27 7.12 -10.31
N HIS A 62 -11.66 5.92 -10.75
CA HIS A 62 -13.03 5.42 -10.65
C HIS A 62 -13.45 5.25 -9.18
N ILE A 63 -14.64 5.76 -8.84
CA ILE A 63 -15.23 5.56 -7.52
C ILE A 63 -16.10 4.30 -7.59
N PRO A 64 -15.73 3.22 -6.89
CA PRO A 64 -16.45 1.96 -7.02
C PRO A 64 -17.85 2.04 -6.42
N ASN A 65 -18.80 1.35 -7.06
CA ASN A 65 -20.10 1.09 -6.45
C ASN A 65 -19.99 0.04 -5.32
N LYS A 66 -21.08 -0.21 -4.60
CA LYS A 66 -21.09 -1.13 -3.45
C LYS A 66 -20.66 -2.55 -3.81
N ASN A 67 -21.03 -3.07 -4.99
CA ASN A 67 -20.71 -4.43 -5.40
C ASN A 67 -19.24 -4.56 -5.79
N GLU A 68 -18.73 -3.59 -6.56
CA GLU A 68 -17.31 -3.48 -6.91
C GLU A 68 -16.45 -3.41 -5.64
N ASP A 69 -16.80 -2.49 -4.73
CA ASP A 69 -16.08 -2.30 -3.47
C ASP A 69 -16.10 -3.56 -2.61
N SER A 70 -17.28 -4.13 -2.39
CA SER A 70 -17.43 -5.33 -1.56
C SER A 70 -16.65 -6.52 -2.11
N PHE A 71 -16.57 -6.66 -3.43
CA PHE A 71 -15.80 -7.72 -4.07
C PHE A 71 -14.29 -7.46 -3.96
N ILE A 72 -13.81 -6.30 -4.41
CA ILE A 72 -12.39 -5.94 -4.45
C ILE A 72 -11.79 -5.94 -3.03
N ARG A 73 -12.55 -5.46 -2.04
CA ARG A 73 -12.11 -5.41 -0.64
C ARG A 73 -11.84 -6.79 -0.03
N ARG A 74 -12.34 -7.87 -0.63
CA ARG A 74 -11.98 -9.25 -0.25
C ARG A 74 -10.51 -9.57 -0.53
N ALA A 75 -9.93 -8.93 -1.56
CA ALA A 75 -8.52 -9.03 -1.91
C ALA A 75 -7.62 -8.05 -1.16
N TYR A 76 -8.17 -7.18 -0.32
CA TYR A 76 -7.38 -6.22 0.44
C TYR A 76 -6.74 -6.91 1.65
N TYR A 77 -5.50 -7.38 1.49
CA TYR A 77 -4.69 -7.98 2.56
C TYR A 77 -3.61 -7.01 3.05
N GLY A 78 -3.13 -7.24 4.27
CA GLY A 78 -1.99 -6.50 4.84
C GLY A 78 -0.66 -7.11 4.41
N GLY A 79 0.43 -6.69 5.07
CA GLY A 79 1.76 -7.25 4.83
C GLY A 79 1.87 -8.73 5.19
N HIS A 80 2.81 -9.43 4.53
CA HIS A 80 3.18 -10.80 4.89
C HIS A 80 4.07 -10.79 6.13
N THR A 81 3.61 -11.40 7.22
CA THR A 81 4.40 -11.60 8.43
C THR A 81 4.18 -13.01 8.96
N ASP A 82 5.26 -13.79 9.06
CA ASP A 82 5.24 -15.18 9.52
C ASP A 82 6.49 -15.50 10.36
N VAL A 83 6.35 -16.44 11.29
CA VAL A 83 7.46 -16.96 12.10
C VAL A 83 7.81 -18.38 11.65
N TYR A 84 8.88 -18.51 10.88
CA TYR A 84 9.39 -19.83 10.42
C TYR A 84 10.42 -20.45 11.36
N LYS A 85 11.21 -19.60 12.05
CA LYS A 85 12.19 -20.00 13.06
C LYS A 85 12.00 -19.06 14.25
N PRO A 86 11.60 -19.55 15.43
CA PRO A 86 11.32 -18.69 16.59
C PRO A 86 12.59 -18.14 17.26
N TYR A 87 13.77 -18.63 16.89
CA TYR A 87 15.05 -18.25 17.48
C TYR A 87 16.17 -18.26 16.45
N GLY A 88 17.11 -17.33 16.61
CA GLY A 88 18.37 -17.27 15.87
C GLY A 88 19.36 -16.29 16.53
N LEU A 89 20.65 -16.51 16.28
CA LEU A 89 21.76 -15.65 16.70
C LEU A 89 22.52 -15.17 15.46
N ASP A 90 23.21 -14.03 15.57
CA ASP A 90 24.10 -13.48 14.53
C ASP A 90 23.44 -13.37 13.15
N LEU A 91 22.23 -12.79 13.10
CA LEU A 91 21.41 -12.68 11.90
C LEU A 91 21.64 -11.36 11.15
N TYR A 92 21.37 -11.38 9.84
CA TYR A 92 21.31 -10.19 9.01
C TYR A 92 19.86 -9.68 8.89
N TYR A 93 19.68 -8.37 9.02
CA TYR A 93 18.40 -7.68 8.81
C TYR A 93 18.43 -6.90 7.49
N TYR A 94 17.43 -7.13 6.64
CA TYR A 94 17.26 -6.45 5.36
C TYR A 94 15.87 -5.82 5.32
N ASP A 95 15.82 -4.59 4.83
CA ASP A 95 14.59 -3.80 4.72
C ASP A 95 14.55 -3.12 3.34
N VAL A 96 13.36 -3.02 2.77
CA VAL A 96 13.17 -2.34 1.48
C VAL A 96 12.89 -0.88 1.77
N ASN A 97 13.79 -0.01 1.32
CA ASN A 97 13.63 1.43 1.45
C ASN A 97 12.31 1.91 0.82
N SER A 98 11.35 2.28 1.66
CA SER A 98 10.07 2.84 1.23
C SER A 98 9.29 1.92 0.26
N LEU A 99 9.08 0.66 0.66
CA LEU A 99 8.41 -0.37 -0.14
C LEU A 99 7.12 0.12 -0.86
N TYR A 100 6.14 0.65 -0.12
CA TYR A 100 4.89 1.09 -0.73
C TYR A 100 5.07 2.25 -1.72
N PRO A 101 5.79 3.34 -1.38
CA PRO A 101 6.15 4.37 -2.36
C PRO A 101 6.87 3.82 -3.60
N PHE A 102 7.82 2.90 -3.43
CA PHE A 102 8.51 2.26 -4.56
C PHE A 102 7.51 1.54 -5.48
N VAL A 103 6.61 0.73 -4.91
CA VAL A 103 5.57 0.06 -5.70
C VAL A 103 4.65 1.06 -6.40
N MET A 104 4.25 2.12 -5.68
CA MET A 104 3.45 3.22 -6.21
C MET A 104 4.14 3.98 -7.34
N LYS A 105 5.46 4.02 -7.42
CA LYS A 105 6.18 4.75 -8.46
C LYS A 105 6.45 3.89 -9.70
N GLU A 106 6.88 2.65 -9.48
CA GLU A 106 7.52 1.84 -10.52
C GLU A 106 6.55 0.95 -11.30
N PHE A 107 5.43 0.53 -10.71
CA PHE A 107 4.56 -0.48 -11.32
C PHE A 107 3.25 0.12 -11.85
N PRO A 108 2.70 -0.47 -12.93
CA PRO A 108 1.35 -0.13 -13.41
C PRO A 108 0.28 -0.38 -12.35
N MET A 109 -0.76 0.46 -12.37
CA MET A 109 -1.89 0.43 -11.44
C MET A 109 -3.20 0.10 -12.18
N PRO A 110 -4.18 -0.52 -11.51
CA PRO A 110 -5.52 -0.69 -12.05
C PRO A 110 -6.18 0.67 -12.23
N GLY A 111 -6.61 0.94 -13.46
CA GLY A 111 -7.30 2.17 -13.81
C GLY A 111 -8.49 1.95 -14.74
N GLY A 112 -9.16 3.04 -15.09
CA GLY A 112 -10.41 3.01 -15.83
C GLY A 112 -11.59 2.48 -15.00
N VAL A 113 -12.70 2.22 -15.68
CA VAL A 113 -13.89 1.61 -15.05
C VAL A 113 -13.75 0.10 -15.11
N PRO A 114 -13.84 -0.61 -13.98
CA PRO A 114 -13.70 -2.06 -13.96
C PRO A 114 -14.82 -2.77 -14.72
N VAL A 115 -14.48 -3.88 -15.37
CA VAL A 115 -15.43 -4.73 -16.08
C VAL A 115 -15.59 -6.06 -15.34
N TRP A 116 -16.83 -6.42 -15.01
CA TRP A 116 -17.15 -7.71 -14.40
C TRP A 116 -17.07 -8.85 -15.42
N HIS A 117 -16.37 -9.92 -15.05
CA HIS A 117 -16.34 -11.18 -15.78
C HIS A 117 -16.84 -12.30 -14.88
N GLY A 118 -18.02 -12.84 -15.20
CA GLY A 118 -18.65 -13.92 -14.42
C GLY A 118 -18.10 -15.32 -14.68
N ASN A 119 -17.29 -15.50 -15.72
CA ASN A 119 -16.62 -16.75 -16.03
C ASN A 119 -15.24 -16.45 -16.64
N LEU A 120 -14.19 -16.78 -15.89
CA LEU A 120 -12.79 -16.65 -16.28
C LEU A 120 -12.11 -18.02 -16.47
N GLU A 121 -12.85 -19.13 -16.35
CA GLU A 121 -12.29 -20.46 -16.52
C GLU A 121 -11.72 -20.64 -17.94
N GLY A 122 -10.52 -21.24 -18.03
CA GLY A 122 -9.81 -21.45 -19.29
C GLY A 122 -9.24 -20.18 -19.94
N LYS A 123 -9.44 -18.99 -19.35
CA LYS A 123 -8.79 -17.76 -19.80
C LYS A 123 -7.34 -17.71 -19.31
N ASP A 124 -6.46 -17.17 -20.14
CA ASP A 124 -5.05 -17.00 -19.78
C ASP A 124 -4.88 -15.92 -18.71
N LEU A 125 -4.35 -16.31 -17.54
CA LEU A 125 -4.08 -15.42 -16.42
C LEU A 125 -3.11 -14.29 -16.80
N ASP A 126 -2.17 -14.52 -17.72
CA ASP A 126 -1.16 -13.52 -18.08
C ASP A 126 -1.77 -12.32 -18.83
N SER A 127 -2.86 -12.56 -19.56
CA SER A 127 -3.65 -11.53 -20.23
C SER A 127 -4.51 -10.69 -19.28
N MET A 128 -4.67 -11.11 -18.02
CA MET A 128 -5.55 -10.45 -17.05
C MET A 128 -4.83 -9.40 -16.21
N PHE A 129 -5.60 -8.39 -15.79
CA PHE A 129 -5.17 -7.37 -14.86
C PHE A 129 -6.37 -6.89 -14.05
N GLY A 130 -6.29 -6.95 -12.71
CA GLY A 130 -7.41 -6.64 -11.85
C GLY A 130 -7.51 -7.56 -10.64
N PHE A 131 -8.71 -7.73 -10.09
CA PHE A 131 -8.96 -8.52 -8.89
C PHE A 131 -9.91 -9.67 -9.24
N ILE A 132 -9.45 -10.90 -9.01
CA ILE A 132 -10.21 -12.09 -9.39
C ILE A 132 -10.33 -13.06 -8.23
N GLU A 133 -11.49 -13.69 -8.15
CA GLU A 133 -11.72 -14.89 -7.36
C GLU A 133 -11.13 -16.09 -8.10
N ALA A 134 -10.34 -16.88 -7.40
CA ALA A 134 -9.69 -18.06 -7.95
C ALA A 134 -9.72 -19.21 -6.94
N TYR A 135 -9.87 -20.42 -7.47
CA TYR A 135 -9.53 -21.64 -6.75
C TYR A 135 -8.03 -21.87 -6.88
N VAL A 136 -7.35 -22.03 -5.74
CA VAL A 136 -5.90 -22.15 -5.68
C VAL A 136 -5.50 -23.44 -4.96
N VAL A 137 -4.47 -24.10 -5.49
CA VAL A 137 -3.85 -25.27 -4.88
C VAL A 137 -2.39 -24.96 -4.63
N CYS A 138 -2.04 -24.76 -3.35
CA CYS A 138 -0.67 -24.62 -2.90
C CYS A 138 -0.07 -25.99 -2.58
N PRO A 139 1.02 -26.43 -3.24
CA PRO A 139 1.68 -27.67 -2.91
C PRO A 139 2.11 -27.73 -1.43
N LYS A 140 1.90 -28.88 -0.78
CA LYS A 140 2.31 -29.11 0.63
C LYS A 140 3.83 -29.07 0.84
N THR A 141 4.61 -29.15 -0.24
CA THR A 141 6.07 -29.06 -0.23
C THR A 141 6.59 -27.63 -0.07
N ILE A 142 5.76 -26.62 -0.31
CA ILE A 142 6.13 -25.20 -0.12
C ILE A 142 6.20 -24.89 1.38
N LYS A 143 7.42 -24.59 1.85
CA LYS A 143 7.68 -24.31 3.29
C LYS A 143 7.28 -22.90 3.73
N LYS A 144 7.16 -21.98 2.78
CA LYS A 144 6.80 -20.57 3.01
C LYS A 144 5.69 -20.19 2.02
N PRO A 145 4.43 -20.57 2.31
CA PRO A 145 3.32 -20.25 1.41
C PRO A 145 3.17 -18.75 1.26
N PHE A 146 2.76 -18.30 0.07
CA PHE A 146 2.72 -16.91 -0.32
C PHE A 146 1.32 -16.28 -0.25
N LEU A 147 0.28 -17.00 -0.70
CA LEU A 147 -1.06 -16.40 -0.79
C LEU A 147 -1.74 -16.32 0.59
N PRO A 148 -2.23 -15.13 0.98
CA PRO A 148 -2.93 -14.94 2.25
C PRO A 148 -4.35 -15.51 2.23
N TYR A 149 -4.80 -16.06 3.35
CA TYR A 149 -6.16 -16.55 3.55
C TYR A 149 -6.72 -16.08 4.88
N ARG A 150 -7.93 -15.50 4.86
CA ARG A 150 -8.66 -15.11 6.07
C ARG A 150 -9.41 -16.32 6.60
N ASP A 151 -8.93 -16.90 7.69
CA ASP A 151 -9.65 -17.95 8.40
C ASP A 151 -10.81 -17.31 9.19
N ASN A 152 -12.02 -17.39 8.63
CA ASN A 152 -13.22 -16.83 9.25
C ASN A 152 -13.57 -17.48 10.60
N LYS A 153 -13.12 -18.72 10.86
CA LYS A 153 -13.38 -19.39 12.15
C LYS A 153 -12.50 -18.82 13.25
N LYS A 154 -11.22 -18.60 12.94
CA LYS A 154 -10.23 -18.09 13.90
C LYS A 154 -10.12 -16.56 13.90
N LYS A 155 -10.69 -15.89 12.89
CA LYS A 155 -10.53 -14.45 12.62
C LYS A 155 -9.07 -14.05 12.47
N THR A 156 -8.25 -14.93 11.89
CA THR A 156 -6.81 -14.71 11.69
C THR A 156 -6.46 -14.73 10.21
N LEU A 157 -5.43 -13.95 9.86
CA LEU A 157 -4.76 -14.08 8.57
C LEU A 157 -3.73 -15.21 8.66
N ILE A 158 -3.76 -16.13 7.69
CA ILE A 158 -2.80 -17.24 7.60
C ILE A 158 -2.29 -17.36 6.16
N PHE A 159 -1.17 -18.07 5.97
CA PHE A 159 -0.59 -18.39 4.67
C PHE A 159 -0.56 -19.92 4.51
N PRO A 160 -1.67 -20.55 4.09
CA PRO A 160 -1.82 -22.01 4.14
C PRO A 160 -1.26 -22.71 2.90
N THR A 161 -0.96 -24.00 3.05
CA THR A 161 -0.86 -24.94 1.93
C THR A 161 -2.20 -25.66 1.70
N GLY A 162 -2.33 -26.39 0.58
CA GLY A 162 -3.55 -27.10 0.22
C GLY A 162 -4.47 -26.28 -0.67
N GLU A 163 -5.76 -26.54 -0.57
CA GLU A 163 -6.78 -26.03 -1.49
C GLU A 163 -7.65 -24.97 -0.80
N PHE A 164 -7.86 -23.85 -1.47
CA PHE A 164 -8.73 -22.79 -0.97
C PHE A 164 -9.21 -21.89 -2.10
N VAL A 165 -10.25 -21.10 -1.82
CA VAL A 165 -10.76 -20.07 -2.73
C VAL A 165 -10.54 -18.71 -2.08
N GLY A 166 -10.07 -17.74 -2.86
CA GLY A 166 -9.89 -16.37 -2.41
C GLY A 166 -9.94 -15.39 -3.57
N VAL A 167 -10.01 -14.10 -3.24
CA VAL A 167 -9.93 -13.01 -4.22
C VAL A 167 -8.55 -12.39 -4.09
N TYR A 168 -7.85 -12.22 -5.19
CA TYR A 168 -6.48 -11.71 -5.21
C TYR A 168 -6.27 -10.76 -6.37
N TYR A 169 -5.24 -9.92 -6.27
CA TYR A 169 -4.77 -9.18 -7.42
C TYR A 169 -4.10 -10.13 -8.42
N CYS A 170 -4.35 -9.95 -9.72
CA CYS A 170 -3.85 -10.86 -10.77
C CYS A 170 -2.34 -11.07 -10.69
N GLU A 171 -1.55 -10.04 -10.37
CA GLU A 171 -0.09 -10.16 -10.29
C GLU A 171 0.37 -11.04 -9.11
N GLU A 172 -0.38 -11.07 -7.99
CA GLU A 172 -0.11 -12.01 -6.89
C GLU A 172 -0.34 -13.45 -7.34
N LEU A 173 -1.39 -13.69 -8.12
CA LEU A 173 -1.69 -15.02 -8.66
C LEU A 173 -0.67 -15.48 -9.69
N LYS A 174 -0.18 -14.57 -10.55
CA LYS A 174 0.90 -14.86 -11.50
C LYS A 174 2.18 -15.26 -10.76
N TYR A 175 2.54 -14.51 -9.72
CA TYR A 175 3.68 -14.84 -8.88
C TYR A 175 3.50 -16.17 -8.16
N ALA A 176 2.34 -16.43 -7.56
CA ALA A 176 2.03 -17.71 -6.92
C ALA A 176 2.15 -18.88 -7.91
N ARG A 177 1.63 -18.74 -9.13
CA ARG A 177 1.78 -19.73 -10.21
C ARG A 177 3.27 -20.00 -10.50
N GLY A 178 4.10 -18.97 -10.54
CA GLY A 178 5.56 -19.10 -10.65
C GLY A 178 6.24 -19.85 -9.49
N LEU A 179 5.65 -19.82 -8.30
CA LEU A 179 6.09 -20.62 -7.14
C LEU A 179 5.59 -22.08 -7.16
N GLY A 180 4.81 -22.47 -8.18
CA GLY A 180 4.27 -23.82 -8.35
C GLY A 180 2.84 -24.01 -7.85
N TYR A 181 2.11 -22.92 -7.59
CA TYR A 181 0.68 -23.01 -7.30
C TYR A 181 -0.10 -23.37 -8.57
N THR A 182 -1.15 -24.18 -8.42
CA THR A 182 -2.20 -24.25 -9.45
C THR A 182 -3.21 -23.14 -9.19
N VAL A 183 -3.53 -22.35 -10.20
CA VAL A 183 -4.50 -21.25 -10.11
C VAL A 183 -5.57 -21.45 -11.18
N ILE A 184 -6.83 -21.53 -10.75
CA ILE A 184 -8.00 -21.63 -11.64
C ILE A 184 -8.86 -20.37 -11.42
N PRO A 185 -8.81 -19.39 -12.36
CA PRO A 185 -9.67 -18.20 -12.31
C PRO A 185 -11.15 -18.56 -12.39
N ILE A 186 -11.99 -17.90 -11.58
CA ILE A 186 -13.44 -18.14 -11.54
C ILE A 186 -14.18 -16.92 -12.10
N SER A 187 -14.05 -15.78 -11.42
CA SER A 187 -14.75 -14.54 -11.77
C SER A 187 -13.99 -13.33 -11.22
N GLY A 188 -14.30 -12.12 -11.68
CA GLY A 188 -13.67 -10.93 -11.11
C GLY A 188 -13.87 -9.65 -11.89
N TYR A 189 -13.28 -8.58 -11.36
CA TYR A 189 -13.23 -7.28 -12.02
C TYR A 189 -11.87 -7.09 -12.66
N LEU A 190 -11.85 -6.93 -13.99
CA LEU A 190 -10.67 -6.60 -14.75
C LEU A 190 -10.60 -5.09 -14.98
N PHE A 191 -9.38 -4.56 -14.99
CA PHE A 191 -9.06 -3.15 -15.11
C PHE A 191 -8.12 -2.92 -16.29
N GLU A 192 -8.09 -1.69 -16.77
CA GLU A 192 -7.05 -1.27 -17.69
C GLU A 192 -5.71 -1.24 -16.97
N ARG A 193 -4.66 -1.71 -17.65
CA ARG A 193 -3.28 -1.59 -17.17
C ARG A 193 -2.77 -0.22 -17.55
N MET A 194 -2.33 0.49 -16.55
CA MET A 194 -2.26 1.93 -16.64
C MET A 194 -0.99 2.36 -15.85
N GLU A 195 -0.13 3.25 -16.38
CA GLU A 195 1.01 3.84 -15.65
C GLU A 195 0.61 4.37 -14.26
N SER A 196 1.54 4.46 -13.30
CA SER A 196 1.12 4.94 -11.99
C SER A 196 0.82 6.44 -11.97
N PRO A 197 -0.36 6.88 -11.49
CA PRO A 197 -0.66 8.30 -11.29
C PRO A 197 0.15 8.91 -10.13
N PHE A 198 0.86 8.08 -9.35
CA PHE A 198 1.62 8.51 -8.18
C PHE A 198 3.10 8.76 -8.47
N ARG A 199 3.57 8.50 -9.71
CA ARG A 199 4.99 8.54 -10.06
C ARG A 199 5.66 9.86 -9.66
N ASP A 200 5.09 10.98 -10.08
CA ASP A 200 5.70 12.29 -9.85
C ASP A 200 5.56 12.74 -8.39
N PHE A 201 4.46 12.40 -7.75
CA PHE A 201 4.24 12.66 -6.32
C PHE A 201 5.32 11.96 -5.48
N VAL A 202 5.50 10.65 -5.69
CA VAL A 202 6.50 9.86 -4.95
C VAL A 202 7.91 10.32 -5.28
N SER A 203 8.23 10.56 -6.56
CA SER A 203 9.57 10.97 -6.98
C SER A 203 9.98 12.29 -6.32
N SER A 204 9.09 13.29 -6.33
CA SER A 204 9.39 14.59 -5.71
C SER A 204 9.63 14.54 -4.20
N LEU A 205 8.90 13.68 -3.47
CA LEU A 205 9.10 13.48 -2.04
C LEU A 205 10.39 12.71 -1.75
N PHE A 206 10.71 11.71 -2.58
CA PHE A 206 11.93 10.93 -2.45
C PHE A 206 13.18 11.79 -2.69
N GLU A 207 13.16 12.63 -3.73
CA GLU A 207 14.23 13.60 -4.03
C GLU A 207 14.41 14.60 -2.89
N SER A 208 13.33 15.20 -2.39
CA SER A 208 13.38 16.14 -1.26
C SER A 208 14.01 15.51 -0.01
N ARG A 209 13.70 14.24 0.26
CA ARG A 209 14.27 13.48 1.38
C ARG A 209 15.76 13.20 1.18
N LEU A 210 16.18 12.86 -0.04
CA LEU A 210 17.58 12.64 -0.38
C LEU A 210 18.40 13.93 -0.25
N GLU A 211 17.87 15.05 -0.73
CA GLU A 211 18.49 16.38 -0.56
C GLU A 211 18.65 16.74 0.92
N ALA A 212 17.61 16.53 1.73
CA ALA A 212 17.68 16.75 3.17
C ALA A 212 18.78 15.91 3.85
N ARG A 213 18.93 14.65 3.42
CA ARG A 213 20.01 13.78 3.90
C ARG A 213 21.39 14.30 3.50
N ILE A 214 21.56 14.73 2.25
CA ILE A 214 22.82 15.29 1.74
C ILE A 214 23.18 16.59 2.49
N SER A 215 22.19 17.42 2.82
CA SER A 215 22.40 18.67 3.55
C SER A 215 22.53 18.50 5.07
N GLY A 216 22.48 17.27 5.61
CA GLY A 216 22.52 17.01 7.05
C GLY A 216 21.28 17.48 7.82
N ASN A 217 20.14 17.67 7.13
CA ASN A 217 18.88 18.03 7.76
C ASN A 217 18.15 16.77 8.25
N GLU A 218 18.55 16.27 9.42
CA GLU A 218 18.02 15.03 10.01
C GLU A 218 16.50 15.01 10.14
N ALA A 219 15.89 16.14 10.46
CA ALA A 219 14.44 16.27 10.66
C ALA A 219 13.62 16.04 9.37
N MET A 220 14.22 16.24 8.20
CA MET A 220 13.56 16.15 6.89
C MET A 220 14.07 14.94 6.05
N SER A 221 15.06 14.20 6.57
CA SER A 221 15.74 13.09 5.88
C SER A 221 15.14 11.69 6.08
#